data_AF-A0A7V9DLM0-F1
#
_entry.id   AF-A0A7V9DLM0-F1
#
_cell.length_a   1.000
_cell.length_b   1.000
_cell.length_c   1.000
_cell.angle_alpha   90.00
_cell.angle_beta   90.00
_cell.angle_gamma   90.00
#
_symmetry.space_group_name_H-M   'P 1'
#
loop_
_entity.id
_entity.type
_entity.pdbx_description
1 polymer ?
#
loop_
_entity_poly.entity_id
_entity_poly.type
_entity_poly.pdbx_seq_one_letter_code
_entity_poly.pdbx_strand_id
1 'polypeptide(L)'
;MSTNAKLTSEWDVMAERCTGSGRRGVVCAAAPLAAAAGAEVMRAGGNAFDAVVAAALAETVLLPSKCGLGGDLVAVAVRAGAATPQALLAIGGAPSGLAAAASEGPWEDTGPLSIGPPAAPSGYLALAAEGRLPLGRLARRAIELADGGFPWAAVNHRLTTESVELLRRWNPDGTAYLPDGAPVAVGELVRLPGLGRALTELVERGEGFLEGPVGDAIVATVAAHGGTLSADDFAFAHAEWLDCASGRVDDRTLWVTPAPTHGPSLVAAMSAAKPGDDLAAQYRRLLAAVADRRDTLADASGTSIVSAADDDGNVVVVVHSNSYPRYGSGLVVGEYDLVLANRAGRGFTPEPGHPNFPVAGRRPATTLHAWVVSDESGRPALAGGTPGGENQMPWNSQLLQGVLDGDLDPGSLVTAPRWAWLPGDDGVQIEAGFEPEAVRALEAVTPRLVRSARWVLASAQQVVAVPVSGEPVIGAADPRTAGSALGV
;
A
#
# COMPACT_ATOMS: atom_id res chain seq x y z
N MET A 1 18.62 -27.25 -6.93
CA MET A 1 17.18 -27.52 -6.80
C MET A 1 16.90 -28.98 -7.11
N SER A 2 16.86 -29.82 -6.08
CA SER A 2 16.30 -31.15 -6.13
C SER A 2 15.73 -31.44 -4.76
N THR A 3 14.46 -31.13 -4.58
CA THR A 3 13.60 -31.90 -3.70
C THR A 3 12.25 -31.96 -4.39
N ASN A 4 11.96 -33.14 -4.91
CA ASN A 4 10.63 -33.62 -5.24
C ASN A 4 9.88 -33.82 -3.90
N ALA A 5 9.76 -32.74 -3.12
CA ALA A 5 8.99 -32.71 -1.90
C ALA A 5 7.54 -32.78 -2.37
N LYS A 6 6.91 -33.94 -2.18
CA LYS A 6 5.45 -34.03 -2.30
C LYS A 6 4.89 -32.89 -1.45
N LEU A 7 4.07 -32.03 -2.03
CA LEU A 7 3.29 -31.05 -1.27
C LEU A 7 2.43 -31.88 -0.30
N THR A 8 2.83 -31.93 0.97
CA THR A 8 2.31 -32.90 1.94
C THR A 8 1.15 -32.33 2.74
N SER A 9 0.98 -31.01 2.75
CA SER A 9 -0.12 -30.32 3.41
C SER A 9 -0.94 -29.47 2.41
N GLU A 10 -2.18 -29.15 2.77
CA GLU A 10 -2.98 -28.17 2.01
C GLU A 10 -2.32 -26.79 1.96
N TRP A 11 -1.47 -26.48 2.94
CA TRP A 11 -0.73 -25.23 3.07
C TRP A 11 0.40 -25.13 2.04
N ASP A 12 1.17 -26.21 1.86
CA ASP A 12 2.23 -26.26 0.84
C ASP A 12 1.63 -26.01 -0.56
N VAL A 13 0.46 -26.61 -0.83
CA VAL A 13 -0.26 -26.42 -2.11
C VAL A 13 -0.74 -24.97 -2.27
N MET A 14 -1.22 -24.33 -1.21
CA MET A 14 -1.60 -22.91 -1.28
C MET A 14 -0.40 -22.01 -1.47
N ALA A 15 0.69 -22.23 -0.74
CA ALA A 15 1.94 -21.48 -0.87
C ALA A 15 2.46 -21.51 -2.31
N GLU A 16 2.50 -22.70 -2.94
CA GLU A 16 2.88 -22.84 -4.34
C GLU A 16 1.95 -22.05 -5.28
N ARG A 17 0.62 -22.12 -5.07
CA ARG A 17 -0.35 -21.41 -5.93
C ARG A 17 -0.27 -19.89 -5.83
N CYS A 18 0.20 -19.38 -4.70
CA CYS A 18 0.34 -17.94 -4.46
C CYS A 18 1.68 -17.40 -4.95
N THR A 19 2.61 -18.29 -5.32
CA THR A 19 3.98 -17.95 -5.68
C THR A 19 4.14 -17.80 -7.18
N GLY A 20 4.66 -16.64 -7.59
CA GLY A 20 5.21 -16.42 -8.92
C GLY A 20 6.70 -16.73 -8.92
N SER A 21 7.17 -17.46 -9.94
CA SER A 21 8.59 -17.75 -10.14
C SER A 21 8.97 -17.56 -11.61
N GLY A 22 10.03 -16.80 -11.85
CA GLY A 22 10.51 -16.48 -13.19
C GLY A 22 12.03 -16.39 -13.26
N ARG A 23 12.59 -16.52 -14.46
CA ARG A 23 14.04 -16.36 -14.65
C ARG A 23 14.45 -14.92 -14.82
N ARG A 24 13.56 -14.07 -15.35
CA ARG A 24 13.79 -12.63 -15.52
C ARG A 24 13.31 -11.80 -14.35
N GLY A 25 12.37 -12.33 -13.57
CA GLY A 25 11.78 -11.59 -12.48
C GLY A 25 10.40 -12.10 -12.10
N VAL A 26 9.80 -11.39 -11.15
CA VAL A 26 8.45 -11.60 -10.65
C VAL A 26 7.77 -10.25 -10.45
N VAL A 27 6.47 -10.20 -10.68
CA VAL A 27 5.62 -9.04 -10.38
C VAL A 27 4.42 -9.48 -9.56
N CYS A 28 4.21 -8.84 -8.41
CA CYS A 28 3.07 -9.05 -7.53
C CYS A 28 2.19 -7.79 -7.52
N ALA A 29 0.88 -7.97 -7.62
CA ALA A 29 -0.09 -6.88 -7.52
C ALA A 29 -1.37 -7.35 -6.80
N ALA A 30 -2.17 -6.42 -6.29
CA ALA A 30 -3.46 -6.69 -5.66
C ALA A 30 -4.59 -6.95 -6.69
N ALA A 31 -4.35 -6.66 -7.96
CA ALA A 31 -5.25 -6.99 -9.08
C ALA A 31 -4.53 -7.82 -10.16
N PRO A 32 -5.14 -8.90 -10.71
CA PRO A 32 -4.47 -9.74 -11.71
C PRO A 32 -4.08 -9.00 -12.99
N LEU A 33 -4.94 -8.08 -13.45
CA LEU A 33 -4.65 -7.25 -14.63
C LEU A 33 -3.51 -6.24 -14.39
N ALA A 34 -3.29 -5.82 -13.14
CA ALA A 34 -2.15 -4.99 -12.79
C ALA A 34 -0.84 -5.80 -12.78
N ALA A 35 -0.85 -6.99 -12.20
CA ALA A 35 0.30 -7.90 -12.27
C ALA A 35 0.66 -8.22 -13.74
N ALA A 36 -0.36 -8.44 -14.58
CA ALA A 36 -0.17 -8.66 -16.01
C ALA A 36 0.47 -7.44 -16.72
N ALA A 37 0.07 -6.22 -16.37
CA ALA A 37 0.65 -4.99 -16.93
C ALA A 37 2.16 -4.87 -16.60
N GLY A 38 2.53 -5.09 -15.34
CA GLY A 38 3.95 -5.09 -14.93
C GLY A 38 4.75 -6.22 -15.59
N ALA A 39 4.18 -7.43 -15.65
CA ALA A 39 4.83 -8.57 -16.30
C ALA A 39 5.02 -8.37 -17.81
N GLU A 40 4.08 -7.69 -18.49
CA GLU A 40 4.22 -7.30 -19.91
C GLU A 40 5.40 -6.34 -20.12
N VAL A 41 5.52 -5.34 -19.25
CA VAL A 41 6.62 -4.37 -19.27
C VAL A 41 7.97 -5.04 -19.02
N MET A 42 8.04 -5.95 -18.05
CA MET A 42 9.24 -6.73 -17.78
C MET A 42 9.62 -7.62 -18.98
N ARG A 43 8.65 -8.29 -19.62
CA ARG A 43 8.88 -9.06 -20.86
C ARG A 43 9.38 -8.19 -22.01
N ALA A 44 9.01 -6.91 -22.03
CA ALA A 44 9.45 -5.94 -23.02
C ALA A 44 10.85 -5.35 -22.74
N GLY A 45 11.56 -5.87 -21.73
CA GLY A 45 12.93 -5.44 -21.37
C GLY A 45 12.99 -4.40 -20.25
N GLY A 46 11.87 -4.12 -19.57
CA GLY A 46 11.86 -3.30 -18.37
C GLY A 46 12.47 -4.02 -17.16
N ASN A 47 12.95 -3.25 -16.19
CA ASN A 47 13.45 -3.73 -14.91
C ASN A 47 12.33 -3.76 -13.83
N ALA A 48 12.69 -4.07 -12.58
CA ALA A 48 11.74 -4.11 -11.47
C ALA A 48 11.04 -2.75 -11.24
N PHE A 49 11.74 -1.63 -11.41
CA PHE A 49 11.18 -0.28 -11.30
C PHE A 49 10.12 -0.01 -12.37
N ASP A 50 10.41 -0.34 -13.64
CA ASP A 50 9.45 -0.23 -14.74
C ASP A 50 8.19 -1.07 -14.44
N ALA A 51 8.38 -2.30 -13.99
CA ALA A 51 7.31 -3.26 -13.74
C ALA A 51 6.37 -2.81 -12.61
N VAL A 52 6.92 -2.31 -11.49
CA VAL A 52 6.07 -1.80 -10.39
C VAL A 52 5.32 -0.54 -10.80
N VAL A 53 5.92 0.38 -11.56
CA VAL A 53 5.23 1.60 -12.02
C VAL A 53 4.08 1.22 -12.94
N ALA A 54 4.30 0.35 -13.93
CA ALA A 54 3.24 -0.10 -14.84
C ALA A 54 2.08 -0.77 -14.10
N ALA A 55 2.38 -1.64 -13.13
CA ALA A 55 1.36 -2.28 -12.31
C ALA A 55 0.63 -1.28 -11.40
N ALA A 56 1.33 -0.35 -10.75
CA ALA A 56 0.72 0.65 -9.87
C ALA A 56 -0.16 1.66 -10.62
N LEU A 57 0.25 2.07 -11.83
CA LEU A 57 -0.59 2.88 -12.71
C LEU A 57 -1.83 2.11 -13.17
N ALA A 58 -1.72 0.80 -13.43
CA ALA A 58 -2.90 -0.02 -13.70
C ALA A 58 -3.84 -0.13 -12.48
N GLU A 59 -3.30 -0.24 -11.26
CA GLU A 59 -4.13 -0.24 -10.04
C GLU A 59 -4.85 1.09 -9.78
N THR A 60 -4.33 2.21 -10.29
CA THR A 60 -5.03 3.50 -10.26
C THR A 60 -6.40 3.43 -10.97
N VAL A 61 -6.49 2.60 -12.01
CA VAL A 61 -7.73 2.37 -12.79
C VAL A 61 -8.54 1.21 -12.22
N LEU A 62 -7.86 0.13 -11.84
CA LEU A 62 -8.50 -1.12 -11.41
C LEU A 62 -8.97 -1.08 -9.95
N LEU A 63 -8.39 -0.23 -9.10
CA LEU A 63 -8.68 -0.12 -7.67
C LEU A 63 -8.82 1.36 -7.22
N PRO A 64 -9.64 2.19 -7.90
CA PRO A 64 -9.71 3.64 -7.65
C PRO A 64 -10.25 3.98 -6.25
N SER A 65 -10.98 3.05 -5.65
CA SER A 65 -11.45 3.13 -4.25
C SER A 65 -10.33 3.03 -3.20
N LYS A 66 -9.13 2.59 -3.61
CA LYS A 66 -8.00 2.29 -2.73
C LYS A 66 -6.77 3.15 -2.99
N CYS A 67 -6.42 3.42 -4.23
CA CYS A 67 -5.17 4.10 -4.60
C CYS A 67 -5.32 4.81 -5.94
N GLY A 68 -4.44 5.78 -6.22
CA GLY A 68 -4.40 6.41 -7.53
C GLY A 68 -3.55 7.68 -7.57
N LEU A 69 -3.71 8.45 -8.65
CA LEU A 69 -3.01 9.72 -8.88
C LEU A 69 -3.41 10.80 -7.86
N GLY A 70 -4.55 10.67 -7.20
CA GLY A 70 -5.03 11.62 -6.18
C GLY A 70 -4.59 11.27 -4.76
N GLY A 71 -3.69 10.30 -4.59
CA GLY A 71 -3.23 9.82 -3.28
C GLY A 71 -1.74 10.02 -3.03
N ASP A 72 -1.21 9.19 -2.12
CA ASP A 72 0.19 9.16 -1.72
C ASP A 72 0.79 7.78 -1.97
N LEU A 73 2.12 7.70 -2.00
CA LEU A 73 2.83 6.43 -1.98
C LEU A 73 4.11 6.48 -1.15
N VAL A 74 4.49 5.32 -0.62
CA VAL A 74 5.81 5.06 -0.05
C VAL A 74 6.38 3.81 -0.69
N ALA A 75 7.70 3.70 -0.78
CA ALA A 75 8.35 2.51 -1.29
C ALA A 75 9.63 2.18 -0.55
N VAL A 76 10.05 0.92 -0.65
CA VAL A 76 11.45 0.51 -0.44
C VAL A 76 12.00 -0.05 -1.74
N ALA A 77 13.28 0.22 -2.00
CA ALA A 77 13.99 -0.29 -3.15
C ALA A 77 15.36 -0.85 -2.76
N VAL A 78 15.65 -2.08 -3.20
CA VAL A 78 17.00 -2.64 -3.25
C VAL A 78 17.47 -2.47 -4.68
N ARG A 79 18.51 -1.68 -4.91
CA ARG A 79 19.14 -1.59 -6.24
C ARG A 79 20.15 -2.74 -6.39
N ALA A 80 20.32 -3.21 -7.62
CA ALA A 80 21.29 -4.24 -7.96
C ALA A 80 22.68 -3.93 -7.36
N GLY A 81 23.21 -4.88 -6.57
CA GLY A 81 24.52 -4.77 -5.92
C GLY A 81 24.60 -3.80 -4.73
N ALA A 82 23.51 -3.11 -4.36
CA ALA A 82 23.50 -2.24 -3.20
C ALA A 82 23.51 -3.04 -1.88
N ALA A 83 24.34 -2.62 -0.93
CA ALA A 83 24.42 -3.25 0.38
C ALA A 83 23.21 -2.92 1.28
N THR A 84 22.59 -1.77 1.06
CA THR A 84 21.47 -1.26 1.85
C THR A 84 20.33 -0.79 0.95
N PRO A 85 19.07 -1.04 1.32
CA PRO A 85 17.92 -0.50 0.61
C PRO A 85 17.76 1.02 0.85
N GLN A 86 17.01 1.67 -0.03
CA GLN A 86 16.54 3.04 0.14
C GLN A 86 15.02 3.10 0.24
N ALA A 87 14.50 4.11 0.91
CA ALA A 87 13.09 4.41 0.98
C ALA A 87 12.74 5.56 0.03
N LEU A 88 11.52 5.54 -0.53
CA LEU A 88 10.94 6.66 -1.26
C LEU A 88 9.70 7.12 -0.50
N LEU A 89 9.61 8.40 -0.17
CA LEU A 89 8.41 9.00 0.40
C LEU A 89 7.83 10.00 -0.60
N ALA A 90 6.59 9.77 -1.02
CA ALA A 90 5.80 10.71 -1.80
C ALA A 90 4.45 10.90 -1.09
N ILE A 91 4.49 11.73 -0.05
CA ILE A 91 3.36 12.05 0.83
C ILE A 91 3.13 13.56 0.75
N GLY A 92 1.91 13.97 0.44
CA GLY A 92 1.52 15.38 0.38
C GLY A 92 1.66 16.08 1.73
N GLY A 93 2.25 17.28 1.72
CA GLY A 93 2.32 18.13 2.92
C GLY A 93 0.98 18.79 3.27
N ALA A 94 0.85 19.33 4.48
CA ALA A 94 -0.30 20.15 4.87
C ALA A 94 -0.45 21.37 3.94
N PRO A 95 -1.64 21.61 3.37
CA PRO A 95 -1.96 22.87 2.71
C PRO A 95 -1.78 24.06 3.64
N SER A 96 -1.41 25.21 3.08
CA SER A 96 -1.08 26.42 3.83
C SER A 96 -2.25 26.93 4.68
N GLY A 97 -3.49 26.73 4.23
CA GLY A 97 -4.71 27.10 4.97
C GLY A 97 -5.15 26.10 6.05
N LEU A 98 -4.56 24.89 6.11
CA LEU A 98 -5.07 23.81 6.96
C LEU A 98 -4.89 24.10 8.47
N ALA A 99 -3.81 24.78 8.87
CA ALA A 99 -3.58 25.17 10.25
C ALA A 99 -4.70 26.06 10.82
N ALA A 100 -5.18 27.02 10.02
CA ALA A 100 -6.27 27.91 10.42
C ALA A 100 -7.59 27.12 10.51
N ALA A 101 -7.88 26.28 9.52
CA ALA A 101 -9.07 25.41 9.53
C ALA A 101 -9.09 24.48 10.75
N ALA A 102 -7.95 23.92 11.15
CA ALA A 102 -7.81 23.09 12.33
C ALA A 102 -8.11 23.83 13.65
N SER A 103 -7.84 25.14 13.69
CA SER A 103 -7.98 25.95 14.91
C SER A 103 -9.36 26.58 15.09
N GLU A 104 -10.10 26.77 14.00
CA GLU A 104 -11.33 27.59 13.97
C GLU A 104 -12.62 26.77 13.78
N GLY A 105 -12.53 25.51 13.35
CA GLY A 105 -13.69 24.72 12.93
C GLY A 105 -13.65 23.24 13.32
N PRO A 106 -14.72 22.49 13.02
CA PRO A 106 -14.75 21.05 13.24
C PRO A 106 -13.76 20.35 12.30
N TRP A 107 -12.92 19.48 12.87
CA TRP A 107 -12.01 18.63 12.10
C TRP A 107 -12.74 17.38 11.62
N GLU A 108 -12.79 17.19 10.30
CA GLU A 108 -13.33 15.97 9.69
C GLU A 108 -12.21 15.22 8.96
N ASP A 109 -12.19 13.91 9.16
CA ASP A 109 -11.30 13.00 8.45
C ASP A 109 -11.66 12.84 6.97
N THR A 110 -12.79 13.36 6.51
CA THR A 110 -13.26 13.29 5.11
C THR A 110 -13.68 14.66 4.61
N GLY A 111 -14.01 14.77 3.32
CA GLY A 111 -14.42 16.02 2.70
C GLY A 111 -13.26 16.95 2.37
N PRO A 112 -13.56 18.19 2.00
CA PRO A 112 -12.62 19.06 1.29
C PRO A 112 -11.47 19.58 2.16
N LEU A 113 -11.66 19.69 3.47
CA LEU A 113 -10.60 20.07 4.42
C LEU A 113 -9.64 18.92 4.72
N SER A 114 -10.01 17.68 4.38
CA SER A 114 -9.17 16.50 4.59
C SER A 114 -8.13 16.30 3.48
N ILE A 115 -8.23 17.06 2.39
CA ILE A 115 -7.45 16.88 1.16
C ILE A 115 -6.15 17.65 1.25
N GLY A 116 -5.04 16.96 0.97
CA GLY A 116 -3.72 17.55 0.73
C GLY A 116 -3.34 17.50 -0.76
N PRO A 117 -2.20 18.09 -1.14
CA PRO A 117 -1.69 18.00 -2.51
C PRO A 117 -1.27 16.55 -2.80
N PRO A 118 -1.76 15.91 -3.88
CA PRO A 118 -1.53 14.49 -4.11
C PRO A 118 -0.10 14.22 -4.57
N ALA A 119 0.65 13.42 -3.81
CA ALA A 119 2.07 13.18 -4.07
C ALA A 119 2.37 11.86 -4.82
N ALA A 120 1.41 10.93 -4.94
CA ALA A 120 1.61 9.69 -5.70
C ALA A 120 2.16 9.91 -7.13
N PRO A 121 1.72 10.92 -7.91
CA PRO A 121 2.29 11.19 -9.24
C PRO A 121 3.81 11.39 -9.21
N SER A 122 4.33 12.22 -8.30
CA SER A 122 5.78 12.45 -8.20
C SER A 122 6.53 11.19 -7.77
N GLY A 123 5.91 10.35 -6.93
CA GLY A 123 6.46 9.03 -6.57
C GLY A 123 6.55 8.07 -7.75
N TYR A 124 5.52 7.99 -8.61
CA TYR A 124 5.57 7.16 -9.81
C TYR A 124 6.64 7.63 -10.79
N LEU A 125 6.80 8.94 -10.95
CA LEU A 125 7.83 9.54 -11.79
C LEU A 125 9.24 9.25 -11.27
N ALA A 126 9.45 9.39 -9.95
CA ALA A 126 10.74 9.10 -9.32
C ALA A 126 11.14 7.62 -9.47
N LEU A 127 10.18 6.69 -9.39
CA LEU A 127 10.43 5.28 -9.67
C LEU A 127 10.68 5.01 -11.16
N ALA A 128 9.91 5.63 -12.04
CA ALA A 128 10.06 5.47 -13.50
C ALA A 128 11.43 5.99 -14.00
N ALA A 129 12.00 7.00 -13.33
CA ALA A 129 13.33 7.53 -13.64
C ALA A 129 14.47 6.52 -13.38
N GLU A 130 14.26 5.53 -12.51
CA GLU A 130 15.17 4.39 -12.27
C GLU A 130 14.90 3.21 -13.23
N GLY A 131 13.87 3.35 -14.07
CA GLY A 131 13.46 2.40 -15.09
C GLY A 131 14.31 2.43 -16.36
N ARG A 132 14.03 1.50 -17.26
CA ARG A 132 14.66 1.38 -18.60
C ARG A 132 13.74 1.85 -19.71
N LEU A 133 12.43 1.85 -19.48
CA LEU A 133 11.43 2.12 -20.51
C LEU A 133 10.78 3.49 -20.32
N PRO A 134 10.39 4.16 -21.41
CA PRO A 134 9.77 5.48 -21.30
C PRO A 134 8.40 5.37 -20.62
N LEU A 135 8.03 6.41 -19.85
CA LEU A 135 6.79 6.44 -19.05
C LEU A 135 5.53 6.09 -19.85
N GLY A 136 5.42 6.54 -21.11
CA GLY A 136 4.29 6.19 -21.98
C GLY A 136 4.14 4.68 -22.22
N ARG A 137 5.24 3.90 -22.19
CA ARG A 137 5.17 2.43 -22.26
C ARG A 137 4.69 1.80 -20.96
N LEU A 138 5.03 2.41 -19.81
CA LEU A 138 4.59 1.95 -18.49
C LEU A 138 3.10 2.24 -18.28
N ALA A 139 2.63 3.43 -18.68
CA ALA A 139 1.26 3.88 -18.51
C ALA A 139 0.28 3.28 -19.54
N ARG A 140 0.76 2.79 -20.70
CA ARG A 140 -0.09 2.35 -21.82
C ARG A 140 -1.22 1.43 -21.38
N ARG A 141 -0.93 0.39 -20.58
CA ARG A 141 -1.96 -0.60 -20.21
C ARG A 141 -3.02 0.03 -19.29
N ALA A 142 -2.62 0.94 -18.40
CA ALA A 142 -3.56 1.67 -17.56
C ALA A 142 -4.50 2.55 -18.41
N ILE A 143 -3.96 3.28 -19.39
CA ILE A 143 -4.74 4.12 -20.32
C ILE A 143 -5.73 3.26 -21.13
N GLU A 144 -5.26 2.14 -21.71
CA GLU A 144 -6.11 1.22 -22.46
C GLU A 144 -7.26 0.64 -21.61
N LEU A 145 -6.99 0.32 -20.34
CA LEU A 145 -8.01 -0.16 -19.41
C LEU A 145 -9.02 0.94 -19.09
N ALA A 146 -8.56 2.16 -18.85
CA ALA A 146 -9.41 3.30 -18.55
C ALA A 146 -10.36 3.63 -19.72
N ASP A 147 -9.85 3.66 -20.94
CA ASP A 147 -10.61 4.04 -22.14
C ASP A 147 -11.43 2.89 -22.74
N GLY A 148 -10.83 1.70 -22.86
CA GLY A 148 -11.45 0.52 -23.47
C GLY A 148 -12.42 -0.19 -22.53
N GLY A 149 -12.14 -0.10 -21.23
CA GLY A 149 -12.94 -0.64 -20.15
C GLY A 149 -12.46 -1.98 -19.61
N PHE A 150 -12.95 -2.33 -18.42
CA PHE A 150 -12.58 -3.52 -17.67
C PHE A 150 -13.74 -4.02 -16.80
N PRO A 151 -13.79 -5.32 -16.45
CA PRO A 151 -14.82 -5.85 -15.56
C PRO A 151 -14.63 -5.33 -14.14
N TRP A 152 -15.69 -4.79 -13.54
CA TRP A 152 -15.66 -4.26 -12.19
C TRP A 152 -15.47 -5.36 -11.15
N ALA A 153 -14.40 -5.24 -10.34
CA ALA A 153 -14.05 -6.27 -9.37
C ALA A 153 -14.99 -6.30 -8.16
N ALA A 154 -15.18 -7.49 -7.57
CA ALA A 154 -15.98 -7.68 -6.36
C ALA A 154 -15.52 -6.80 -5.18
N VAL A 155 -14.21 -6.57 -5.07
CA VAL A 155 -13.66 -5.65 -4.06
C VAL A 155 -14.16 -4.23 -4.28
N ASN A 156 -14.11 -3.69 -5.51
CA ASN A 156 -14.60 -2.34 -5.76
C ASN A 156 -16.09 -2.23 -5.51
N HIS A 157 -16.90 -3.21 -5.94
CA HIS A 157 -18.34 -3.22 -5.64
C HIS A 157 -18.62 -3.14 -4.13
N ARG A 158 -17.91 -3.95 -3.33
CA ARG A 158 -18.04 -3.92 -1.87
C ARG A 158 -17.64 -2.56 -1.29
N LEU A 159 -16.45 -2.05 -1.66
CA LEU A 159 -15.95 -0.78 -1.14
C LEU A 159 -16.82 0.41 -1.58
N THR A 160 -17.41 0.36 -2.78
CA THR A 160 -18.37 1.37 -3.26
C THR A 160 -19.66 1.32 -2.46
N THR A 161 -20.20 0.11 -2.22
CA THR A 161 -21.41 -0.10 -1.40
C THR A 161 -21.23 0.48 0.01
N GLU A 162 -20.07 0.27 0.62
CA GLU A 162 -19.73 0.80 1.94
C GLU A 162 -19.53 2.33 1.95
N SER A 163 -19.25 2.94 0.78
CA SER A 163 -18.99 4.38 0.64
C SER A 163 -20.11 5.16 -0.06
N VAL A 164 -21.29 4.58 -0.27
CA VAL A 164 -22.41 5.25 -0.98
C VAL A 164 -22.78 6.59 -0.34
N GLU A 165 -22.89 6.63 0.98
CA GLU A 165 -23.27 7.86 1.71
C GLU A 165 -22.19 8.94 1.56
N LEU A 166 -20.92 8.56 1.69
CA LEU A 166 -19.78 9.46 1.54
C LEU A 166 -19.73 10.05 0.13
N LEU A 167 -19.84 9.20 -0.90
CA LEU A 167 -19.79 9.62 -2.29
C LEU A 167 -20.99 10.51 -2.65
N ARG A 168 -22.20 10.20 -2.18
CA ARG A 168 -23.38 11.06 -2.40
C ARG A 168 -23.28 12.41 -1.70
N ARG A 169 -22.73 12.44 -0.47
CA ARG A 169 -22.54 13.68 0.29
C ARG A 169 -21.66 14.68 -0.47
N TRP A 170 -20.58 14.18 -1.07
CA TRP A 170 -19.54 15.01 -1.68
C TRP A 170 -19.63 15.11 -3.21
N ASN A 171 -20.54 14.36 -3.84
CA ASN A 171 -20.77 14.40 -5.28
C ASN A 171 -22.28 14.29 -5.56
N PRO A 172 -23.08 15.31 -5.21
CA PRO A 172 -24.54 15.25 -5.34
C PRO A 172 -25.01 15.08 -6.80
N ASP A 173 -24.20 15.53 -7.76
CA ASP A 173 -24.45 15.38 -9.20
C ASP A 173 -24.06 14.00 -9.75
N GLY A 174 -23.55 13.10 -8.90
CA GLY A 174 -23.12 11.75 -9.27
C GLY A 174 -21.64 11.64 -9.61
N THR A 175 -21.18 10.39 -9.80
CA THR A 175 -19.80 10.06 -10.21
C THR A 175 -19.81 8.82 -11.11
N ALA A 176 -18.71 8.58 -11.83
CA ALA A 176 -18.51 7.33 -12.57
C ALA A 176 -18.57 6.06 -11.69
N TYR A 177 -18.42 6.20 -10.36
CA TYR A 177 -18.45 5.11 -9.40
C TYR A 177 -19.85 4.82 -8.84
N LEU A 178 -20.79 5.76 -9.01
CA LEU A 178 -22.20 5.62 -8.65
C LEU A 178 -23.10 6.03 -9.82
N PRO A 179 -23.05 5.33 -10.97
CA PRO A 179 -23.98 5.60 -12.07
C PRO A 179 -25.41 5.43 -11.58
N ASP A 180 -26.27 6.39 -11.91
CA ASP A 180 -27.67 6.47 -11.44
C ASP A 180 -27.83 6.36 -9.90
N GLY A 181 -26.77 6.74 -9.17
CA GLY A 181 -26.73 6.71 -7.72
C GLY A 181 -26.55 5.32 -7.09
N ALA A 182 -26.21 4.28 -7.86
CA ALA A 182 -26.03 2.91 -7.38
C ALA A 182 -24.59 2.41 -7.60
N PRO A 183 -24.05 1.54 -6.71
CA PRO A 183 -22.77 0.88 -6.95
C PRO A 183 -22.79 0.04 -8.23
N VAL A 184 -21.74 0.17 -9.04
CA VAL A 184 -21.51 -0.67 -10.22
C VAL A 184 -21.53 -2.16 -9.84
N ALA A 185 -22.21 -2.99 -10.64
CA ALA A 185 -22.32 -4.42 -10.36
C ALA A 185 -21.00 -5.18 -10.59
N VAL A 186 -20.80 -6.28 -9.87
CA VAL A 186 -19.62 -7.16 -10.08
C VAL A 186 -19.63 -7.73 -11.50
N GLY A 187 -18.50 -7.57 -12.21
CA GLY A 187 -18.32 -8.04 -13.58
C GLY A 187 -18.88 -7.11 -14.66
N GLU A 188 -19.58 -6.03 -14.29
CA GLU A 188 -20.03 -5.00 -15.23
C GLU A 188 -18.82 -4.31 -15.89
N LEU A 189 -18.92 -4.03 -17.19
CA LEU A 189 -17.85 -3.38 -17.93
C LEU A 189 -17.86 -1.87 -17.64
N VAL A 190 -16.81 -1.38 -16.99
CA VAL A 190 -16.65 0.04 -16.64
C VAL A 190 -15.60 0.69 -17.53
N ARG A 191 -15.83 1.96 -17.87
CA ARG A 191 -14.84 2.86 -18.49
C ARG A 191 -14.65 4.08 -17.61
N LEU A 192 -13.42 4.56 -17.51
CA LEU A 192 -13.02 5.73 -16.72
C LEU A 192 -12.19 6.69 -17.62
N PRO A 193 -12.79 7.25 -18.68
CA PRO A 193 -12.07 8.05 -19.68
C PRO A 193 -11.48 9.34 -19.10
N GLY A 194 -12.00 9.87 -17.99
CA GLY A 194 -11.37 10.97 -17.26
C GLY A 194 -10.02 10.54 -16.67
N LEU A 195 -9.95 9.33 -16.13
CA LEU A 195 -8.72 8.74 -15.61
C LEU A 195 -7.72 8.42 -16.73
N GLY A 196 -8.21 8.00 -17.90
CA GLY A 196 -7.40 7.86 -19.12
C GLY A 196 -6.75 9.19 -19.54
N ARG A 197 -7.50 10.30 -19.49
CA ARG A 197 -6.95 11.65 -19.70
C ARG A 197 -5.92 12.02 -18.65
N ALA A 198 -6.19 11.81 -17.36
CA ALA A 198 -5.24 12.13 -16.29
C ALA A 198 -3.92 11.34 -16.44
N LEU A 199 -3.99 10.06 -16.80
CA LEU A 199 -2.80 9.24 -17.08
C LEU A 199 -2.04 9.74 -18.32
N THR A 200 -2.75 10.21 -19.35
CA THR A 200 -2.12 10.80 -20.54
C THR A 200 -1.41 12.10 -20.18
N GLU A 201 -2.05 12.99 -19.41
CA GLU A 201 -1.43 14.23 -18.92
C GLU A 201 -0.19 13.94 -18.06
N LEU A 202 -0.20 12.90 -17.22
CA LEU A 202 0.99 12.47 -16.47
C LEU A 202 2.14 12.08 -17.41
N VAL A 203 1.84 11.32 -18.47
CA VAL A 203 2.85 10.90 -19.46
C VAL A 203 3.43 12.09 -20.21
N GLU A 204 2.57 13.02 -20.63
CA GLU A 204 2.97 14.16 -21.48
C GLU A 204 3.70 15.25 -20.69
N ARG A 205 3.30 15.49 -19.44
CA ARG A 205 3.85 16.58 -18.62
C ARG A 205 4.94 16.16 -17.65
N GLY A 206 4.98 14.88 -17.27
CA GLY A 206 5.91 14.38 -16.26
C GLY A 206 5.78 15.18 -14.96
N GLU A 207 6.87 15.79 -14.51
CA GLU A 207 6.92 16.59 -13.28
C GLU A 207 5.92 17.76 -13.29
N GLY A 208 5.57 18.30 -14.46
CA GLY A 208 4.62 19.40 -14.63
C GLY A 208 3.13 19.00 -14.56
N PHE A 209 2.82 17.81 -14.04
CA PHE A 209 1.46 17.25 -14.02
C PHE A 209 0.48 18.09 -13.19
N LEU A 210 0.90 18.55 -12.00
CA LEU A 210 0.07 19.35 -11.10
C LEU A 210 0.05 20.84 -11.47
N GLU A 211 1.01 21.32 -12.26
CA GLU A 211 1.02 22.66 -12.86
C GLU A 211 0.20 22.72 -14.16
N GLY A 212 -0.54 21.65 -14.48
CA GLY A 212 -1.37 21.53 -15.66
C GLY A 212 -2.88 21.47 -15.37
N PRO A 213 -3.68 21.15 -16.40
CA PRO A 213 -5.15 21.10 -16.31
C PRO A 213 -5.69 20.20 -15.19
N VAL A 214 -4.97 19.13 -14.83
CA VAL A 214 -5.39 18.25 -13.72
C VAL A 214 -5.27 18.97 -12.39
N GLY A 215 -4.16 19.66 -12.13
CA GLY A 215 -3.99 20.43 -10.89
C GLY A 215 -4.97 21.58 -10.77
N ASP A 216 -5.22 22.30 -11.87
CA ASP A 216 -6.25 23.35 -11.92
C ASP A 216 -7.63 22.80 -11.53
N ALA A 217 -8.01 21.65 -12.07
CA ALA A 217 -9.28 20.99 -11.78
C ALA A 217 -9.36 20.50 -10.33
N ILE A 218 -8.26 20.00 -9.75
CA ILE A 218 -8.18 19.62 -8.34
C ILE A 218 -8.44 20.84 -7.46
N VAL A 219 -7.70 21.94 -7.66
CA VAL A 219 -7.86 23.16 -6.86
C VAL A 219 -9.26 23.73 -7.01
N ALA A 220 -9.79 23.81 -8.23
CA ALA A 220 -11.15 24.29 -8.48
C ALA A 220 -12.20 23.44 -7.77
N THR A 221 -12.08 22.12 -7.83
CA THR A 221 -13.01 21.18 -7.17
C THR A 221 -12.94 21.32 -5.65
N VAL A 222 -11.74 21.36 -5.07
CA VAL A 222 -11.57 21.49 -3.61
C VAL A 222 -12.09 22.85 -3.12
N ALA A 223 -11.77 23.94 -3.81
CA ALA A 223 -12.23 25.28 -3.47
C ALA A 223 -13.76 25.42 -3.56
N ALA A 224 -14.39 24.84 -4.59
CA ALA A 224 -15.86 24.86 -4.75
C ALA A 224 -16.60 24.18 -3.59
N HIS A 225 -15.94 23.25 -2.90
CA HIS A 225 -16.47 22.55 -1.73
C HIS A 225 -16.05 23.18 -0.39
N GLY A 226 -15.25 24.25 -0.40
CA GLY A 226 -14.80 24.95 0.81
C GLY A 226 -13.52 24.39 1.43
N GLY A 227 -12.69 23.69 0.65
CA GLY A 227 -11.36 23.24 1.10
C GLY A 227 -10.29 24.33 1.03
N THR A 228 -9.11 24.01 1.56
CA THR A 228 -8.00 24.97 1.72
C THR A 228 -6.84 24.76 0.75
N LEU A 229 -6.87 23.70 -0.06
CA LEU A 229 -5.81 23.40 -1.02
C LEU A 229 -5.74 24.45 -2.13
N SER A 230 -4.56 25.01 -2.33
CA SER A 230 -4.23 25.96 -3.40
C SER A 230 -3.18 25.40 -4.35
N ALA A 231 -3.01 26.03 -5.51
CA ALA A 231 -1.98 25.64 -6.48
C ALA A 231 -0.56 25.75 -5.90
N ASP A 232 -0.30 26.77 -5.07
CA ASP A 232 1.01 26.96 -4.41
C ASP A 232 1.36 25.79 -3.48
N ASP A 233 0.36 25.10 -2.93
CA ASP A 233 0.57 23.94 -2.06
C ASP A 233 1.06 22.70 -2.83
N PHE A 234 0.98 22.67 -4.17
CA PHE A 234 1.56 21.57 -4.95
C PHE A 234 3.09 21.49 -4.83
N ALA A 235 3.76 22.56 -4.41
CA ALA A 235 5.17 22.51 -4.02
C ALA A 235 5.45 21.51 -2.87
N PHE A 236 4.42 21.14 -2.10
CA PHE A 236 4.51 20.15 -1.02
C PHE A 236 4.20 18.71 -1.46
N ALA A 237 3.98 18.46 -2.76
CA ALA A 237 3.69 17.13 -3.32
C ALA A 237 4.87 16.53 -4.12
N HIS A 238 6.06 16.48 -3.50
CA HIS A 238 7.26 15.93 -4.12
C HIS A 238 7.70 14.61 -3.46
N ALA A 239 8.26 13.74 -4.29
CA ALA A 239 8.89 12.50 -3.86
C ALA A 239 10.32 12.76 -3.35
N GLU A 240 10.75 11.99 -2.36
CA GLU A 240 12.07 12.10 -1.75
C GLU A 240 12.66 10.71 -1.50
N TRP A 241 13.83 10.45 -2.09
CA TRP A 241 14.65 9.27 -1.76
C TRP A 241 15.41 9.52 -0.46
N LEU A 242 15.27 8.58 0.47
CA LEU A 242 15.81 8.65 1.82
C LEU A 242 16.52 7.35 2.18
N ASP A 243 17.40 7.42 3.16
CA ASP A 243 17.86 6.21 3.85
C ASP A 243 16.68 5.57 4.60
N CYS A 244 16.61 4.25 4.57
CA CYS A 244 15.67 3.51 5.39
C CYS A 244 15.98 3.73 6.88
N ALA A 245 14.95 3.82 7.71
CA ALA A 245 15.15 3.55 9.14
C ALA A 245 15.49 2.07 9.31
N SER A 246 16.29 1.72 10.32
CA SER A 246 16.69 0.34 10.53
C SER A 246 16.95 -0.02 11.98
N GLY A 247 16.85 -1.30 12.30
CA GLY A 247 17.24 -1.85 13.59
C GLY A 247 17.70 -3.30 13.48
N ARG A 248 18.44 -3.76 14.49
CA ARG A 248 18.83 -5.15 14.61
C ARG A 248 17.66 -5.97 15.15
N VAL A 249 17.43 -7.12 14.53
CA VAL A 249 16.40 -8.08 14.92
C VAL A 249 17.09 -9.44 14.94
N ASP A 250 17.44 -9.91 16.13
CA ASP A 250 18.32 -11.05 16.34
C ASP A 250 19.65 -10.91 15.54
N ASP A 251 20.00 -11.89 14.71
CA ASP A 251 21.18 -11.86 13.84
C ASP A 251 20.96 -11.13 12.49
N ARG A 252 19.76 -10.58 12.27
CA ARG A 252 19.36 -9.87 11.04
C ARG A 252 19.29 -8.35 11.23
N THR A 253 19.18 -7.66 10.11
CA THR A 253 18.85 -6.23 10.05
C THR A 253 17.50 -6.06 9.37
N LEU A 254 16.62 -5.28 10.00
CA LEU A 254 15.34 -4.87 9.45
C LEU A 254 15.46 -3.41 9.00
N TRP A 255 15.19 -3.16 7.72
CA TRP A 255 15.04 -1.84 7.13
C TRP A 255 13.58 -1.55 6.84
N VAL A 256 13.16 -0.32 7.05
CA VAL A 256 11.79 0.13 6.87
C VAL A 256 11.76 1.54 6.31
N THR A 257 10.63 1.92 5.71
CA THR A 257 10.37 3.33 5.39
C THR A 257 10.52 4.20 6.66
N PRO A 258 11.19 5.36 6.60
CA PRO A 258 11.44 6.19 7.79
C PRO A 258 10.18 6.97 8.22
N ALA A 259 10.31 7.78 9.28
CA ALA A 259 9.27 8.75 9.64
C ALA A 259 8.91 9.66 8.44
N PRO A 260 7.65 10.07 8.28
CA PRO A 260 6.55 10.00 9.26
C PRO A 260 5.74 8.68 9.22
N THR A 261 6.21 7.66 8.49
CA THR A 261 5.55 6.34 8.47
C THR A 261 5.57 5.63 9.83
N HIS A 262 4.86 4.50 9.91
CA HIS A 262 4.92 3.56 11.03
C HIS A 262 6.05 2.53 10.93
N GLY A 263 6.92 2.62 9.92
CA GLY A 263 8.11 1.77 9.80
C GLY A 263 8.97 1.72 11.07
N PRO A 264 9.35 2.86 11.69
CA PRO A 264 10.11 2.86 12.94
C PRO A 264 9.42 2.13 14.10
N SER A 265 8.09 2.16 14.15
CA SER A 265 7.31 1.40 15.14
C SER A 265 7.40 -0.11 14.88
N LEU A 266 7.46 -0.54 13.61
CA LEU A 266 7.70 -1.95 13.26
C LEU A 266 9.11 -2.38 13.69
N VAL A 267 10.13 -1.54 13.48
CA VAL A 267 11.48 -1.79 14.01
C VAL A 267 11.46 -1.91 15.53
N ALA A 268 10.75 -1.04 16.24
CA ALA A 268 10.62 -1.11 17.70
C ALA A 268 9.95 -2.42 18.16
N ALA A 269 8.90 -2.88 17.48
CA ALA A 269 8.21 -4.12 17.79
C ALA A 269 9.08 -5.36 17.57
N MET A 270 9.92 -5.33 16.52
CA MET A 270 10.77 -6.45 16.15
C MET A 270 12.12 -6.45 16.88
N SER A 271 12.66 -5.30 17.31
CA SER A 271 13.99 -5.24 17.96
C SER A 271 14.10 -6.08 19.24
N ALA A 272 12.97 -6.35 19.90
CA ALA A 272 12.89 -7.22 21.09
C ALA A 272 12.40 -8.64 20.78
N ALA A 273 12.10 -8.96 19.52
CA ALA A 273 11.63 -10.28 19.11
C ALA A 273 12.77 -11.30 19.15
N LYS A 274 12.41 -12.55 19.42
CA LYS A 274 13.31 -13.71 19.43
C LYS A 274 12.74 -14.83 18.55
N PRO A 275 13.60 -15.69 18.00
CA PRO A 275 13.13 -16.92 17.37
C PRO A 275 12.27 -17.76 18.34
N GLY A 276 11.13 -18.25 17.87
CA GLY A 276 10.18 -19.07 18.63
C GLY A 276 9.24 -18.31 19.57
N ASP A 277 9.17 -16.98 19.49
CA ASP A 277 8.24 -16.19 20.30
C ASP A 277 6.77 -16.55 19.99
N ASP A 278 6.03 -16.94 21.03
CA ASP A 278 4.61 -17.29 20.91
C ASP A 278 3.71 -16.09 20.57
N LEU A 279 2.44 -16.36 20.25
CA LEU A 279 1.47 -15.31 19.91
C LEU A 279 1.27 -14.29 21.02
N ALA A 280 1.42 -14.70 22.30
CA ALA A 280 1.25 -13.81 23.44
C ALA A 280 2.43 -12.83 23.57
N ALA A 281 3.65 -13.28 23.30
CA ALA A 281 4.84 -12.43 23.23
C ALA A 281 4.71 -11.44 22.06
N GLN A 282 4.35 -11.92 20.87
CA GLN A 282 4.14 -11.09 19.68
C GLN A 282 3.13 -9.96 19.94
N TYR A 283 1.96 -10.29 20.49
CA TYR A 283 0.91 -9.33 20.82
C TYR A 283 1.38 -8.26 21.83
N ARG A 284 2.03 -8.67 22.93
CA ARG A 284 2.51 -7.72 23.96
C ARG A 284 3.59 -6.79 23.43
N ARG A 285 4.56 -7.31 22.66
CA ARG A 285 5.62 -6.48 22.04
C ARG A 285 5.00 -5.44 21.12
N LEU A 286 4.01 -5.86 20.32
CA LEU A 286 3.37 -4.96 19.39
C LEU A 286 2.60 -3.85 20.10
N LEU A 287 1.80 -4.18 21.12
CA LEU A 287 1.11 -3.17 21.93
C LEU A 287 2.08 -2.15 22.52
N ALA A 288 3.20 -2.61 23.08
CA ALA A 288 4.22 -1.72 23.63
C ALA A 288 4.85 -0.81 22.55
N ALA A 289 5.12 -1.35 21.36
CA ALA A 289 5.77 -0.62 20.28
C ALA A 289 4.90 0.47 19.64
N VAL A 290 3.58 0.33 19.71
CA VAL A 290 2.63 1.33 19.16
C VAL A 290 2.04 2.25 20.22
N ALA A 291 2.31 2.03 21.52
CA ALA A 291 1.66 2.75 22.62
C ALA A 291 1.68 4.28 22.44
N ASP A 292 2.83 4.85 22.07
CA ASP A 292 3.01 6.30 21.92
C ASP A 292 2.54 6.86 20.57
N ARG A 293 2.17 5.99 19.61
CA ARG A 293 1.76 6.39 18.25
C ARG A 293 0.42 5.78 17.84
N ARG A 294 -0.31 5.20 18.79
CA ARG A 294 -1.55 4.43 18.54
C ARG A 294 -2.61 5.28 17.85
N ASP A 295 -2.75 6.53 18.26
CA ASP A 295 -3.75 7.46 17.72
C ASP A 295 -3.49 7.86 16.26
N THR A 296 -2.32 7.48 15.71
CA THR A 296 -1.96 7.68 14.30
C THR A 296 -2.11 6.40 13.46
N LEU A 297 -2.61 5.31 14.06
CA LEU A 297 -3.03 4.11 13.34
C LEU A 297 -4.47 4.31 12.82
N ALA A 298 -4.69 3.96 11.56
CA ALA A 298 -5.95 4.19 10.85
C ALA A 298 -6.73 2.88 10.67
N ASP A 299 -8.06 2.91 10.74
CA ASP A 299 -8.91 1.75 10.37
C ASP A 299 -8.56 1.17 8.97
N ALA A 300 -8.77 -0.13 8.80
CA ALA A 300 -8.32 -0.95 7.68
C ALA A 300 -9.22 -0.81 6.45
N SER A 301 -8.75 -0.08 5.42
CA SER A 301 -9.13 -0.18 3.99
C SER A 301 -8.85 1.14 3.26
N GLY A 302 -8.32 1.09 2.03
CA GLY A 302 -7.90 2.29 1.30
C GLY A 302 -6.40 2.30 0.94
N THR A 303 -5.76 1.14 0.96
CA THR A 303 -4.34 0.97 0.58
C THR A 303 -4.23 -0.22 -0.38
N SER A 304 -3.35 -0.11 -1.36
CA SER A 304 -2.92 -1.23 -2.20
C SER A 304 -1.39 -1.35 -2.17
N ILE A 305 -0.87 -2.41 -2.76
CA ILE A 305 0.56 -2.69 -2.81
C ILE A 305 0.90 -3.37 -4.13
N VAL A 306 2.06 -3.01 -4.66
CA VAL A 306 2.67 -3.62 -5.84
C VAL A 306 4.14 -3.88 -5.51
N SER A 307 4.65 -5.03 -5.91
CA SER A 307 6.07 -5.35 -5.74
C SER A 307 6.62 -6.07 -6.97
N ALA A 308 7.91 -5.89 -7.23
CA ALA A 308 8.59 -6.62 -8.28
C ALA A 308 10.05 -6.85 -7.91
N ALA A 309 10.61 -7.91 -8.47
CA ALA A 309 12.04 -8.16 -8.47
C ALA A 309 12.47 -8.62 -9.87
N ASP A 310 13.68 -8.28 -10.29
CA ASP A 310 14.24 -8.65 -11.61
C ASP A 310 15.53 -9.47 -11.48
N ASP A 311 16.00 -10.05 -12.58
CA ASP A 311 17.21 -10.90 -12.60
C ASP A 311 18.53 -10.12 -12.47
N ASP A 312 18.48 -8.79 -12.54
CA ASP A 312 19.62 -7.92 -12.25
C ASP A 312 19.86 -7.72 -10.76
N GLY A 313 18.90 -8.10 -9.91
CA GLY A 313 19.00 -7.93 -8.45
C GLY A 313 18.27 -6.71 -7.91
N ASN A 314 17.44 -6.04 -8.73
CA ASN A 314 16.58 -4.97 -8.21
C ASN A 314 15.34 -5.56 -7.56
N VAL A 315 14.90 -4.94 -6.47
CA VAL A 315 13.64 -5.23 -5.79
C VAL A 315 12.96 -3.92 -5.43
N VAL A 316 11.67 -3.80 -5.71
CA VAL A 316 10.88 -2.62 -5.34
C VAL A 316 9.55 -3.05 -4.74
N VAL A 317 9.17 -2.43 -3.63
CA VAL A 317 7.86 -2.62 -2.98
C VAL A 317 7.23 -1.25 -2.81
N VAL A 318 6.09 -1.03 -3.46
CA VAL A 318 5.31 0.22 -3.44
C VAL A 318 4.03 0.01 -2.66
N VAL A 319 3.80 0.82 -1.64
CA VAL A 319 2.54 0.90 -0.90
C VAL A 319 1.90 2.25 -1.19
N HIS A 320 0.77 2.24 -1.88
CA HIS A 320 0.08 3.45 -2.34
C HIS A 320 -1.39 3.47 -1.92
N SER A 321 -1.94 4.67 -1.70
CA SER A 321 -3.17 4.79 -0.92
C SER A 321 -3.87 6.13 -1.12
N ASN A 322 -5.19 6.08 -1.28
CA ASN A 322 -6.09 7.24 -1.16
C ASN A 322 -6.51 7.48 0.31
N SER A 323 -5.93 6.74 1.25
CA SER A 323 -6.27 6.72 2.67
C SER A 323 -7.68 6.14 2.95
N TYR A 324 -8.08 6.13 4.23
CA TYR A 324 -9.35 5.62 4.75
C TYR A 324 -10.28 6.78 5.11
N PRO A 325 -11.61 6.68 4.94
CA PRO A 325 -12.37 5.53 4.43
C PRO A 325 -12.15 5.31 2.94
N ARG A 326 -12.66 4.19 2.39
CA ARG A 326 -12.60 3.90 0.95
C ARG A 326 -13.09 5.12 0.16
N TYR A 327 -12.44 5.42 -0.96
CA TYR A 327 -12.58 6.69 -1.70
C TYR A 327 -11.98 7.95 -1.01
N GLY A 328 -11.19 7.78 0.06
CA GLY A 328 -10.45 8.87 0.70
C GLY A 328 -11.35 9.96 1.25
N SER A 329 -11.24 11.16 0.68
CA SER A 329 -12.06 12.31 1.08
C SER A 329 -13.53 12.15 0.69
N GLY A 330 -13.83 11.25 -0.25
CA GLY A 330 -15.13 11.14 -0.90
C GLY A 330 -15.30 12.10 -2.09
N LEU A 331 -14.41 13.09 -2.27
CA LEU A 331 -14.47 14.04 -3.38
C LEU A 331 -13.87 13.42 -4.64
N VAL A 332 -14.58 13.56 -5.77
CA VAL A 332 -14.12 13.12 -7.09
C VAL A 332 -14.01 14.34 -8.01
N VAL A 333 -12.85 14.53 -8.64
CA VAL A 333 -12.71 15.50 -9.74
C VAL A 333 -13.38 14.90 -10.97
N GLY A 334 -14.65 15.26 -11.18
CA GLY A 334 -15.53 14.58 -12.13
C GLY A 334 -15.00 14.52 -13.56
N GLU A 335 -14.35 15.58 -14.04
CA GLU A 335 -13.76 15.58 -15.38
C GLU A 335 -12.55 14.65 -15.55
N TYR A 336 -11.96 14.15 -14.46
CA TYR A 336 -10.83 13.21 -14.49
C TYR A 336 -11.15 11.87 -13.84
N ASP A 337 -12.39 11.63 -13.42
CA ASP A 337 -12.78 10.47 -12.61
C ASP A 337 -11.88 10.29 -11.37
N LEU A 338 -11.22 11.36 -10.91
CA LEU A 338 -10.07 11.29 -10.02
C LEU A 338 -10.51 11.41 -8.57
N VAL A 339 -10.31 10.34 -7.81
CA VAL A 339 -10.58 10.29 -6.36
C VAL A 339 -9.47 11.02 -5.61
N LEU A 340 -9.84 11.95 -4.70
CA LEU A 340 -8.89 12.70 -3.88
C LEU A 340 -8.73 12.07 -2.49
N ALA A 341 -7.48 11.84 -2.09
CA ALA A 341 -7.15 11.29 -0.79
C ALA A 341 -7.46 12.25 0.37
N ASN A 342 -7.62 11.67 1.56
CA ASN A 342 -7.85 12.42 2.79
C ASN A 342 -6.70 12.33 3.79
N ARG A 343 -5.47 12.13 3.30
CA ARG A 343 -4.31 11.90 4.18
C ARG A 343 -4.09 13.05 5.15
N ALA A 344 -4.31 14.30 4.73
CA ALA A 344 -4.13 15.46 5.58
C ALA A 344 -5.13 15.45 6.75
N GLY A 345 -6.42 15.25 6.47
CA GLY A 345 -7.45 15.16 7.52
C GLY A 345 -7.23 13.99 8.48
N ARG A 346 -6.81 12.83 7.96
CA ARG A 346 -6.59 11.62 8.78
C ARG A 346 -5.28 11.61 9.56
N GLY A 347 -4.25 12.17 8.97
CA GLY A 347 -2.88 11.93 9.41
C GLY A 347 -2.31 13.02 10.30
N PHE A 348 -3.00 14.16 10.46
CA PHE A 348 -2.65 15.20 11.43
C PHE A 348 -3.50 15.15 12.68
N THR A 349 -2.97 15.71 13.75
CA THR A 349 -3.71 15.96 14.99
C THR A 349 -4.11 17.43 15.01
N PRO A 350 -5.41 17.78 15.09
CA PRO A 350 -5.87 19.17 14.99
C PRO A 350 -5.66 20.01 16.27
N GLU A 351 -4.94 19.50 17.26
CA GLU A 351 -4.68 20.21 18.52
C GLU A 351 -3.45 21.13 18.39
N PRO A 352 -3.62 22.48 18.52
CA PRO A 352 -2.49 23.41 18.48
C PRO A 352 -1.42 23.06 19.51
N GLY A 353 -0.17 22.96 19.06
CA GLY A 353 0.98 22.58 19.89
C GLY A 353 1.32 21.08 19.84
N HIS A 354 0.45 20.24 19.27
CA HIS A 354 0.78 18.83 19.05
C HIS A 354 1.95 18.69 18.05
N PRO A 355 2.92 17.76 18.24
CA PRO A 355 4.04 17.56 17.31
C PRO A 355 3.60 17.25 15.87
N ASN A 356 2.41 16.67 15.72
CA ASN A 356 1.77 16.31 14.45
C ASN A 356 0.64 17.29 14.04
N PHE A 357 0.71 18.56 14.46
CA PHE A 357 -0.22 19.62 14.01
C PHE A 357 0.03 20.00 12.52
N PRO A 358 -1.00 20.34 11.70
CA PRO A 358 -0.87 20.61 10.26
C PRO A 358 -0.22 21.97 9.95
N VAL A 359 1.09 22.08 10.10
CA VAL A 359 1.87 23.24 9.65
C VAL A 359 2.16 23.11 8.15
N ALA A 360 2.03 24.20 7.39
CA ALA A 360 2.24 24.23 5.94
C ALA A 360 3.48 23.42 5.50
N GLY A 361 3.30 22.53 4.53
CA GLY A 361 4.37 21.67 3.98
C GLY A 361 4.83 20.51 4.86
N ARG A 362 4.42 20.41 6.13
CA ARG A 362 4.70 19.25 6.98
C ARG A 362 4.02 18.02 6.39
N ARG A 363 4.67 16.86 6.38
CA ARG A 363 4.03 15.59 6.01
C ARG A 363 3.28 14.99 7.22
N PRO A 364 2.04 14.53 7.06
CA PRO A 364 1.28 13.89 8.14
C PRO A 364 1.84 12.51 8.51
N ALA A 365 1.54 12.06 9.72
CA ALA A 365 1.76 10.66 10.11
C ALA A 365 0.95 9.72 9.20
N THR A 366 1.51 8.56 8.88
CA THR A 366 0.82 7.60 8.00
C THR A 366 1.11 6.16 8.37
N THR A 367 0.09 5.31 8.24
CA THR A 367 0.21 3.85 8.42
C THR A 367 1.00 3.18 7.32
N LEU A 368 1.11 3.78 6.13
CA LEU A 368 1.81 3.18 5.00
C LEU A 368 3.27 2.91 5.36
N HIS A 369 3.70 1.65 5.27
CA HIS A 369 5.11 1.30 5.39
C HIS A 369 5.42 0.02 4.62
N ALA A 370 6.67 -0.08 4.21
CA ALA A 370 7.24 -1.27 3.59
C ALA A 370 8.57 -1.60 4.27
N TRP A 371 9.03 -2.83 4.12
CA TRP A 371 10.20 -3.34 4.82
C TRP A 371 11.09 -4.20 3.92
N VAL A 372 12.35 -4.27 4.30
CA VAL A 372 13.36 -5.20 3.77
C VAL A 372 14.05 -5.84 4.98
N VAL A 373 14.30 -7.14 4.96
CA VAL A 373 15.03 -7.86 6.01
C VAL A 373 16.23 -8.58 5.42
N SER A 374 17.33 -8.60 6.18
CA SER A 374 18.56 -9.24 5.75
C SER A 374 18.56 -10.76 5.93
N ASP A 375 19.45 -11.41 5.19
CA ASP A 375 19.98 -12.71 5.58
C ASP A 375 20.89 -12.58 6.84
N GLU A 376 21.36 -13.70 7.35
CA GLU A 376 22.26 -13.78 8.51
C GLU A 376 23.64 -13.15 8.22
N SER A 377 24.00 -13.00 6.94
CA SER A 377 25.22 -12.31 6.50
C SER A 377 25.07 -10.79 6.45
N GLY A 378 23.86 -10.27 6.70
CA GLY A 378 23.55 -8.84 6.67
C GLY A 378 23.20 -8.29 5.29
N ARG A 379 23.01 -9.14 4.27
CA ARG A 379 22.60 -8.70 2.92
C ARG A 379 21.08 -8.72 2.80
N PRO A 380 20.44 -7.78 2.07
CA PRO A 380 19.00 -7.85 1.80
C PRO A 380 18.57 -9.22 1.25
N ALA A 381 17.52 -9.81 1.83
CA ALA A 381 17.06 -11.15 1.48
C ALA A 381 15.58 -11.20 1.09
N LEU A 382 14.71 -10.53 1.84
CA LEU A 382 13.28 -10.43 1.54
C LEU A 382 12.84 -8.99 1.65
N ALA A 383 11.91 -8.58 0.79
CA ALA A 383 11.20 -7.31 0.91
C ALA A 383 9.69 -7.55 0.85
N GLY A 384 8.92 -6.71 1.53
CA GLY A 384 7.49 -6.87 1.55
C GLY A 384 6.75 -5.74 2.23
N GLY A 385 5.45 -5.96 2.34
CA GLY A 385 4.52 -5.04 2.96
C GLY A 385 3.10 -5.58 2.85
N THR A 386 2.17 -4.83 3.43
CA THR A 386 0.77 -5.23 3.43
C THR A 386 -0.11 -3.98 3.51
N PRO A 387 -1.23 -3.93 2.77
CA PRO A 387 -2.32 -3.04 3.10
C PRO A 387 -2.98 -3.42 4.43
N GLY A 388 -3.82 -2.55 4.99
CA GLY A 388 -4.63 -2.94 6.16
C GLY A 388 -4.73 -1.93 7.29
N GLY A 389 -4.41 -0.65 7.06
CA GLY A 389 -4.52 0.37 8.11
C GLY A 389 -3.71 0.00 9.37
N GLU A 390 -4.38 -0.08 10.51
CA GLU A 390 -3.83 -0.44 11.82
C GLU A 390 -3.28 -1.86 11.83
N ASN A 391 -3.88 -2.74 11.02
CA ASN A 391 -3.47 -4.14 10.91
C ASN A 391 -2.23 -4.35 10.04
N GLN A 392 -1.67 -3.30 9.42
CA GLN A 392 -0.35 -3.41 8.77
C GLN A 392 0.73 -3.80 9.77
N MET A 393 0.64 -3.26 10.99
CA MET A 393 1.58 -3.51 12.07
C MET A 393 1.57 -4.98 12.55
N PRO A 394 0.44 -5.57 12.99
CA PRO A 394 0.40 -6.97 13.39
C PRO A 394 0.72 -7.93 12.25
N TRP A 395 0.28 -7.66 11.02
CA TRP A 395 0.52 -8.58 9.90
C TRP A 395 1.98 -8.58 9.43
N ASN A 396 2.61 -7.40 9.33
CA ASN A 396 4.05 -7.34 9.04
C ASN A 396 4.87 -7.95 10.19
N SER A 397 4.50 -7.73 11.46
CA SER A 397 5.21 -8.31 12.60
C SER A 397 5.10 -9.84 12.64
N GLN A 398 3.93 -10.42 12.38
CA GLN A 398 3.74 -11.88 12.29
C GLN A 398 4.55 -12.50 11.16
N LEU A 399 4.59 -11.85 9.99
CA LEU A 399 5.40 -12.30 8.87
C LEU A 399 6.90 -12.27 9.23
N LEU A 400 7.36 -11.15 9.77
CA LEU A 400 8.76 -11.02 10.19
C LEU A 400 9.12 -11.99 11.32
N GLN A 401 8.18 -12.34 12.20
CA GLN A 401 8.39 -13.42 13.16
C GLN A 401 8.64 -14.77 12.45
N GLY A 402 7.88 -15.10 11.41
CA GLY A 402 8.13 -16.29 10.58
C GLY A 402 9.54 -16.30 9.97
N VAL A 403 10.03 -15.14 9.53
CA VAL A 403 11.42 -14.98 9.04
C VAL A 403 12.44 -15.27 10.15
N LEU A 404 12.20 -14.80 11.38
CA LEU A 404 13.07 -15.12 12.54
C LEU A 404 13.02 -16.59 12.92
N ASP A 405 11.88 -17.24 12.68
CA ASP A 405 11.70 -18.67 12.91
C ASP A 405 12.31 -19.54 11.78
N GLY A 406 12.93 -18.89 10.78
CA GLY A 406 13.68 -19.54 9.70
C GLY A 406 12.92 -19.75 8.39
N ASP A 407 11.68 -19.24 8.28
CA ASP A 407 10.91 -19.31 7.05
C ASP A 407 11.29 -18.16 6.11
N LEU A 408 11.96 -18.49 5.01
CA LEU A 408 12.36 -17.55 3.96
C LEU A 408 11.56 -17.72 2.66
N ASP A 409 10.55 -18.59 2.64
CA ASP A 409 9.73 -18.82 1.46
C ASP A 409 8.59 -17.78 1.37
N PRO A 410 8.55 -16.92 0.33
CA PRO A 410 7.50 -15.91 0.20
C PRO A 410 6.07 -16.50 0.22
N GLY A 411 5.87 -17.67 -0.39
CA GLY A 411 4.57 -18.34 -0.45
C GLY A 411 4.09 -18.78 0.93
N SER A 412 4.95 -19.45 1.69
CA SER A 412 4.69 -19.88 3.06
C SER A 412 4.35 -18.69 3.97
N LEU A 413 5.20 -17.64 3.94
CA LEU A 413 5.03 -16.43 4.75
C LEU A 413 3.68 -15.72 4.50
N VAL A 414 3.25 -15.63 3.25
CA VAL A 414 1.99 -14.94 2.87
C VAL A 414 0.75 -15.81 3.18
N THR A 415 0.89 -17.13 3.09
CA THR A 415 -0.21 -18.08 3.31
C THR A 415 -0.35 -18.53 4.77
N ALA A 416 0.60 -18.20 5.64
CA ALA A 416 0.55 -18.46 7.07
C ALA A 416 -0.74 -17.92 7.72
N PRO A 417 -1.26 -18.59 8.79
CA PRO A 417 -2.38 -18.05 9.54
C PRO A 417 -2.01 -16.77 10.26
N ARG A 418 -2.97 -15.86 10.38
CA ARG A 418 -2.77 -14.57 11.04
C ARG A 418 -3.87 -14.21 12.00
N TRP A 419 -3.53 -13.32 12.92
CA TRP A 419 -4.47 -12.57 13.74
C TRP A 419 -4.42 -11.08 13.40
N ALA A 420 -5.47 -10.36 13.75
CA ALA A 420 -5.65 -8.92 13.56
C ALA A 420 -6.25 -8.32 14.84
N TRP A 421 -6.02 -7.04 15.09
CA TRP A 421 -6.80 -6.30 16.07
C TRP A 421 -8.26 -6.19 15.62
N LEU A 422 -9.16 -6.22 16.59
CA LEU A 422 -10.55 -5.83 16.38
C LEU A 422 -10.61 -4.31 16.25
N PRO A 423 -11.48 -3.77 15.36
CA PRO A 423 -11.59 -2.34 15.18
C PRO A 423 -11.91 -1.60 16.48
N GLY A 424 -11.07 -0.62 16.84
CA GLY A 424 -11.30 0.28 17.96
C GLY A 424 -11.04 -0.28 19.36
N ASP A 425 -10.48 -1.49 19.50
CA ASP A 425 -10.07 -2.03 20.81
C ASP A 425 -8.80 -2.91 20.75
N ASP A 426 -8.35 -3.39 21.92
CA ASP A 426 -7.19 -4.28 22.08
C ASP A 426 -7.51 -5.77 21.89
N GLY A 427 -8.76 -6.11 21.60
CA GLY A 427 -9.17 -7.46 21.26
C GLY A 427 -8.58 -7.92 19.93
N VAL A 428 -8.57 -9.23 19.72
CA VAL A 428 -8.00 -9.84 18.52
C VAL A 428 -9.00 -10.75 17.82
N GLN A 429 -8.98 -10.73 16.50
CA GLN A 429 -9.57 -11.73 15.64
C GLN A 429 -8.46 -12.66 15.13
N ILE A 430 -8.65 -13.97 15.21
CA ILE A 430 -7.65 -14.98 14.81
C ILE A 430 -8.25 -15.99 13.84
N GLU A 431 -7.55 -16.23 12.72
CA GLU A 431 -7.95 -17.24 11.74
C GLU A 431 -7.70 -18.67 12.27
N ALA A 432 -8.45 -19.64 11.75
CA ALA A 432 -8.10 -21.05 11.90
C ALA A 432 -6.70 -21.33 11.31
N GLY A 433 -6.02 -22.37 11.84
CA GLY A 433 -4.71 -22.83 11.36
C GLY A 433 -3.58 -22.74 12.40
N PHE A 434 -3.80 -22.06 13.52
CA PHE A 434 -2.85 -22.05 14.64
C PHE A 434 -3.01 -23.26 15.57
N GLU A 435 -1.91 -23.66 16.21
CA GLU A 435 -1.93 -24.69 17.26
C GLU A 435 -2.82 -24.28 18.45
N PRO A 436 -3.63 -25.19 19.02
CA PRO A 436 -4.55 -24.85 20.11
C PRO A 436 -3.88 -24.22 21.34
N GLU A 437 -2.63 -24.60 21.63
CA GLU A 437 -1.85 -24.02 22.73
C GLU A 437 -1.47 -22.56 22.45
N ALA A 438 -1.03 -22.26 21.23
CA ALA A 438 -0.72 -20.89 20.81
C ALA A 438 -1.97 -19.98 20.90
N VAL A 439 -3.14 -20.49 20.50
CA VAL A 439 -4.40 -19.76 20.63
C VAL A 439 -4.75 -19.49 22.10
N ARG A 440 -4.56 -20.47 23.00
CA ARG A 440 -4.78 -20.29 24.44
C ARG A 440 -3.83 -19.26 25.05
N ALA A 441 -2.57 -19.24 24.62
CA ALA A 441 -1.59 -18.26 25.07
C ALA A 441 -2.03 -16.83 24.69
N LEU A 442 -2.48 -16.62 23.45
CA LEU A 442 -3.01 -15.33 23.00
C LEU A 442 -4.29 -14.95 23.77
N GLU A 443 -5.22 -15.88 23.95
CA GLU A 443 -6.48 -15.67 24.69
C GLU A 443 -6.24 -15.22 26.14
N ALA A 444 -5.17 -15.70 26.78
CA ALA A 444 -4.82 -15.33 28.14
C ALA A 444 -4.32 -13.89 28.31
N VAL A 445 -3.98 -13.19 27.22
CA VAL A 445 -3.33 -11.87 27.27
C VAL A 445 -4.07 -10.77 26.53
N THR A 446 -5.02 -11.14 25.66
CA THR A 446 -5.91 -10.20 24.98
C THR A 446 -7.21 -10.02 25.78
N PRO A 447 -7.79 -8.81 25.84
CA PRO A 447 -9.08 -8.59 26.51
C PRO A 447 -10.23 -9.36 25.88
N ARG A 448 -10.13 -9.73 24.59
CA ARG A 448 -11.16 -10.46 23.85
C ARG A 448 -10.56 -11.17 22.66
N LEU A 449 -10.91 -12.44 22.45
CA LEU A 449 -10.49 -13.22 21.29
C LEU A 449 -11.69 -13.72 20.47
N VAL A 450 -11.69 -13.40 19.17
CA VAL A 450 -12.70 -13.85 18.20
C VAL A 450 -12.04 -14.83 17.23
N ARG A 451 -12.50 -16.09 17.24
CA ARG A 451 -12.04 -17.12 16.30
C ARG A 451 -12.78 -16.97 14.97
N SER A 452 -12.08 -17.14 13.86
CA SER A 452 -12.64 -16.99 12.52
C SER A 452 -12.20 -18.11 11.58
N ALA A 453 -12.99 -18.31 10.53
CA ALA A 453 -12.60 -19.21 9.46
C ALA A 453 -11.28 -18.75 8.82
N ARG A 454 -10.59 -19.70 8.18
CA ARG A 454 -9.41 -19.42 7.37
C ARG A 454 -9.75 -18.36 6.32
N TRP A 455 -8.78 -17.52 5.98
CA TRP A 455 -8.82 -16.55 4.88
C TRP A 455 -9.75 -15.33 5.05
N VAL A 456 -10.37 -15.16 6.22
CA VAL A 456 -11.28 -14.04 6.49
C VAL A 456 -10.54 -12.71 6.65
N LEU A 457 -9.32 -12.72 7.18
CA LEU A 457 -8.57 -11.49 7.47
C LEU A 457 -7.91 -10.99 6.19
N ALA A 458 -8.68 -10.47 5.23
CA ALA A 458 -8.20 -10.18 3.89
C ALA A 458 -7.28 -8.94 3.81
N SER A 459 -6.10 -9.14 3.23
CA SER A 459 -5.14 -8.11 2.82
C SER A 459 -4.48 -8.56 1.53
N ALA A 460 -3.99 -7.62 0.73
CA ALA A 460 -3.19 -7.94 -0.46
C ALA A 460 -1.70 -8.01 -0.11
N GLN A 461 -1.32 -8.68 0.99
CA GLN A 461 0.07 -8.80 1.44
C GLN A 461 0.96 -9.37 0.34
N GLN A 462 2.18 -8.86 0.23
CA GLN A 462 3.14 -9.32 -0.77
C GLN A 462 4.54 -9.44 -0.17
N VAL A 463 5.27 -10.45 -0.63
CA VAL A 463 6.67 -10.70 -0.30
C VAL A 463 7.41 -11.05 -1.57
N VAL A 464 8.58 -10.48 -1.77
CA VAL A 464 9.49 -10.77 -2.88
C VAL A 464 10.87 -11.09 -2.31
N ALA A 465 11.51 -12.13 -2.85
CA ALA A 465 12.88 -12.44 -2.50
C ALA A 465 13.85 -11.58 -3.29
N VAL A 466 14.95 -11.18 -2.64
CA VAL A 466 16.07 -10.54 -3.30
C VAL A 466 16.76 -11.60 -4.18
N PRO A 467 16.88 -11.36 -5.49
CA PRO A 467 17.42 -12.32 -6.45
C PRO A 467 18.83 -12.82 -6.08
N VAL A 468 19.03 -14.13 -6.15
CA VAL A 468 20.34 -14.78 -6.06
C VAL A 468 20.74 -15.25 -7.46
N SER A 469 21.95 -14.87 -7.89
CA SER A 469 22.45 -15.20 -9.23
C SER A 469 22.33 -16.69 -9.55
N GLY A 470 21.63 -17.01 -10.64
CA GLY A 470 21.44 -18.38 -11.13
C GLY A 470 20.21 -19.10 -10.59
N GLU A 471 19.49 -18.49 -9.65
CA GLU A 471 18.22 -19.00 -9.13
C GLU A 471 17.03 -18.25 -9.75
N PRO A 472 15.84 -18.87 -9.83
CA PRO A 472 14.62 -18.16 -10.19
C PRO A 472 14.33 -17.04 -9.19
N VAL A 473 13.84 -15.91 -9.70
CA VAL A 473 13.29 -14.84 -8.89
C VAL A 473 11.90 -15.26 -8.42
N ILE A 474 11.65 -15.16 -7.12
CA ILE A 474 10.41 -15.62 -6.48
C ILE A 474 9.72 -14.50 -5.71
N GLY A 475 8.39 -14.53 -5.72
CA GLY A 475 7.56 -13.63 -4.95
C GLY A 475 6.15 -14.18 -4.81
N ALA A 476 5.41 -13.72 -3.81
CA ALA A 476 4.07 -14.21 -3.50
C ALA A 476 3.09 -13.06 -3.24
N ALA A 477 1.82 -13.33 -3.54
CA ALA A 477 0.70 -12.42 -3.28
C ALA A 477 -0.40 -13.14 -2.48
N ASP A 478 -1.05 -12.40 -1.58
CA ASP A 478 -1.99 -12.97 -0.58
C ASP A 478 -3.25 -13.58 -1.20
N PRO A 479 -3.53 -14.88 -0.96
CA PRO A 479 -4.70 -15.58 -1.52
C PRO A 479 -6.03 -15.09 -0.93
N ARG A 480 -6.02 -14.30 0.14
CA ARG A 480 -7.24 -13.76 0.73
C ARG A 480 -7.86 -12.65 -0.11
N THR A 481 -7.16 -12.21 -1.14
CA THR A 481 -7.62 -11.21 -2.10
C THR A 481 -7.47 -11.75 -3.52
N ALA A 482 -7.88 -10.95 -4.51
CA ALA A 482 -7.59 -11.24 -5.91
C ALA A 482 -6.12 -10.95 -6.31
N GLY A 483 -5.22 -10.83 -5.33
CA GLY A 483 -3.80 -10.61 -5.57
C GLY A 483 -3.19 -11.70 -6.45
N SER A 484 -2.14 -11.37 -7.19
CA SER A 484 -1.47 -12.31 -8.09
C SER A 484 0.01 -12.02 -8.15
N ALA A 485 0.81 -13.10 -8.17
CA ALA A 485 2.24 -13.07 -8.43
C ALA A 485 2.52 -13.76 -9.77
N LEU A 486 3.18 -13.06 -10.70
CA LEU A 486 3.47 -13.56 -12.04
C LEU A 486 4.98 -13.58 -12.28
N GLY A 487 5.52 -14.77 -12.54
CA GLY A 487 6.89 -14.94 -13.01
C GLY A 487 7.07 -14.60 -14.49
N VAL A 488 8.25 -14.10 -14.86
CA VAL A 488 8.60 -13.62 -16.21
C VAL A 488 9.76 -14.36 -16.85
#